data_AF-A0A2A6LBY0-F1
#
_entry.id   AF-A0A2A6LBY0-F1
#
_cell.length_a   1.000
_cell.length_b   1.000
_cell.length_c   1.000
_cell.angle_alpha   90.00
_cell.angle_beta   90.00
_cell.angle_gamma   90.00
#
_symmetry.space_group_name_H-M   'P 1'
#
loop_
_entity.id
_entity.type
_entity.pdbx_description
1 polymer ?
#
loop_
_entity_poly.entity_id
_entity_poly.type
_entity_poly.pdbx_seq_one_letter_code
_entity_poly.pdbx_strand_id
1 'polypeptide(L)'
;MNEAQHWRIMPKIGLGKLRFGMSRSEVDRFSSIYGTSKGISSDKIPDDILNSTLAELGEGLTAEEKQEILSLYQESGPTAASETEVRGESNPLVLTYDSDRLVEILADTKVRSLKYRDIVVFEESPRDVIKHLADTLGEKPLILNEEVAFPANFIFLFEFVREAGSIYAEGSRTDRSIIWRSRPREGGVDLSEYKPMKI
;
A
#
# COMPACT_ATOMS: atom_id res chain seq x y z
N MET A 1 -1.37 -1.01 29.23
CA MET A 1 -1.90 -0.37 28.01
C MET A 1 -2.11 -1.48 26.99
N ASN A 2 -3.29 -1.59 26.35
CA ASN A 2 -3.60 -2.76 25.53
C ASN A 2 -2.89 -2.63 24.17
N GLU A 3 -1.79 -3.38 23.96
CA GLU A 3 -1.03 -3.40 22.70
C GLU A 3 -1.90 -3.64 21.47
N ALA A 4 -3.02 -4.37 21.63
CA ALA A 4 -3.96 -4.62 20.55
C ALA A 4 -4.61 -3.36 19.97
N GLN A 5 -4.63 -2.24 20.72
CA GLN A 5 -5.15 -0.97 20.20
C GLN A 5 -4.16 -0.26 19.27
N HIS A 6 -2.86 -0.54 19.40
CA HIS A 6 -1.83 0.11 18.59
C HIS A 6 -1.73 -0.48 17.18
N TRP A 7 -2.10 -1.75 17.02
CA TRP A 7 -2.04 -2.47 15.75
C TRP A 7 -3.39 -2.54 15.04
N ARG A 8 -4.30 -1.60 15.32
CA ARG A 8 -5.62 -1.54 14.70
C ARG A 8 -5.64 -0.55 13.54
N ILE A 9 -5.95 -1.03 12.34
CA ILE A 9 -6.21 -0.21 11.16
C ILE A 9 -7.43 0.67 11.42
N MET A 10 -7.30 1.95 11.12
CA MET A 10 -8.40 2.92 11.13
C MET A 10 -8.47 3.56 9.74
N PRO A 11 -9.44 3.17 8.90
CA PRO A 11 -9.59 3.68 7.53
C PRO A 11 -9.51 5.21 7.47
N LYS A 12 -8.74 5.75 6.51
CA LYS A 12 -8.47 7.18 6.33
C LYS A 12 -7.83 7.92 7.52
N ILE A 13 -7.49 7.21 8.60
CA ILE A 13 -6.96 7.83 9.81
C ILE A 13 -5.53 7.34 10.12
N GLY A 14 -5.23 6.05 9.96
CA GLY A 14 -3.89 5.49 10.18
C GLY A 14 -3.90 4.13 10.90
N LEU A 15 -2.94 3.93 11.82
CA LEU A 15 -2.71 2.69 12.57
C LEU A 15 -2.56 2.98 14.07
N GLY A 16 -3.58 2.67 14.87
CA GLY A 16 -3.54 2.88 16.32
C GLY A 16 -3.13 4.29 16.75
N LYS A 17 -1.86 4.51 17.10
CA LYS A 17 -1.33 5.84 17.43
C LYS A 17 -0.66 6.56 16.26
N LEU A 18 -0.22 5.85 15.22
CA LEU A 18 0.23 6.47 13.97
C LEU A 18 -0.98 7.03 13.24
N ARG A 19 -0.94 8.31 12.91
CA ARG A 19 -2.00 9.00 12.18
C ARG A 19 -1.43 9.52 10.87
N PHE A 20 -2.23 9.44 9.82
CA PHE A 20 -1.91 10.12 8.58
C PHE A 20 -1.75 11.62 8.83
N GLY A 21 -0.81 12.24 8.12
CA GLY A 21 -0.42 13.64 8.33
C GLY A 21 0.63 13.87 9.43
N MET A 22 0.99 12.84 10.22
CA MET A 22 2.14 12.95 11.12
C MET A 22 3.43 13.10 10.32
N SER A 23 4.36 13.92 10.82
CA SER A 23 5.73 13.95 10.31
C SER A 23 6.53 12.74 10.72
N ARG A 24 7.68 12.50 10.07
CA ARG A 24 8.60 11.44 10.48
C ARG A 24 9.02 11.57 11.94
N SER A 25 9.33 12.79 12.37
CA SER A 25 9.71 13.08 13.76
C SER A 25 8.58 12.82 14.77
N GLU A 26 7.32 12.98 14.36
CA GLU A 26 6.16 12.60 15.18
C GLU A 26 5.98 11.08 15.23
N VAL A 27 6.16 10.40 14.09
CA VAL A 27 6.11 8.94 13.95
C VAL A 27 7.21 8.25 14.77
N ASP A 28 8.40 8.84 14.87
CA ASP A 28 9.52 8.34 15.67
C ASP A 28 9.28 8.32 17.17
N ARG A 29 8.37 9.17 17.67
CA ARG A 29 7.95 9.14 19.09
C ARG A 29 7.27 7.83 19.48
N PHE A 30 6.84 7.04 18.50
CA PHE A 30 6.19 5.74 18.70
C PHE A 30 7.11 4.54 18.34
N SER A 31 8.42 4.77 18.24
CA SER A 31 9.41 3.72 17.96
C SER A 31 9.43 2.57 18.97
N SER A 32 9.03 2.82 20.23
CA SER A 32 8.85 1.76 21.23
C SER A 32 7.71 0.78 20.92
N ILE A 33 6.78 1.17 20.05
CA ILE A 33 5.61 0.37 19.66
C ILE A 33 5.81 -0.23 18.26
N TYR A 34 6.20 0.60 17.29
CA TYR A 34 6.28 0.22 15.88
C TYR A 34 7.71 -0.06 15.40
N GLY A 35 8.68 -0.01 16.31
CA GLY A 35 10.10 -0.15 16.02
C GLY A 35 10.72 1.13 15.45
N THR A 36 12.05 1.12 15.37
CA THR A 36 12.84 2.21 14.79
C THR A 36 12.84 2.13 13.27
N SER A 37 13.07 3.28 12.63
CA SER A 37 13.38 3.34 11.19
C SER A 37 14.61 2.48 10.87
N LYS A 38 14.55 1.75 9.75
CA LYS A 38 15.66 0.97 9.19
C LYS A 38 16.30 1.63 7.97
N GLY A 39 15.73 2.71 7.49
CA GLY A 39 16.16 3.38 6.28
C GLY A 39 15.00 4.10 5.59
N ILE A 40 15.37 5.10 4.79
CA ILE A 40 14.46 5.91 3.99
C ILE A 40 15.01 5.92 2.57
N SER A 41 14.12 5.77 1.60
CA SER A 41 14.42 5.88 0.17
C SER A 41 13.50 6.89 -0.48
N SER A 42 14.06 7.74 -1.35
CA SER A 42 13.26 8.54 -2.28
C SER A 42 12.56 7.61 -3.27
N ASP A 43 11.26 7.80 -3.47
CA ASP A 43 10.50 7.03 -4.46
C ASP A 43 10.76 7.57 -5.88
N LYS A 44 11.16 8.84 -6.00
CA LYS A 44 11.60 9.42 -7.27
C LYS A 44 12.97 8.84 -7.64
N ILE A 45 13.05 8.25 -8.83
CA ILE A 45 14.29 7.87 -9.50
C ILE A 45 15.01 9.16 -9.90
N PRO A 46 16.28 9.35 -9.48
CA PRO A 46 17.09 10.48 -9.93
C PRO A 46 17.14 10.57 -11.46
N ASP A 47 17.01 11.79 -12.00
CA ASP A 47 16.87 12.00 -13.45
C ASP A 47 18.10 11.47 -14.21
N ASP A 48 19.29 11.54 -13.62
CA ASP A 48 20.53 10.98 -14.19
C ASP A 48 20.48 9.45 -14.30
N ILE A 49 20.00 8.76 -13.26
CA ILE A 49 19.82 7.29 -13.26
C ILE A 49 18.75 6.87 -14.26
N LEU A 50 17.64 7.61 -14.36
CA LEU A 50 16.58 7.31 -15.32
C LEU A 50 17.09 7.46 -16.77
N ASN A 51 17.80 8.55 -17.05
CA ASN A 51 18.40 8.79 -18.36
C ASN A 51 19.46 7.73 -18.71
N SER A 52 20.33 7.35 -17.77
CA SER A 52 21.32 6.29 -18.02
C SER A 52 20.66 4.93 -18.28
N THR A 53 19.60 4.60 -17.52
CA THR A 53 18.85 3.36 -17.69
C THR A 53 18.20 3.28 -19.08
N LEU A 54 17.60 4.37 -19.57
CA LEU A 54 17.02 4.42 -20.92
C LEU A 54 18.09 4.39 -22.03
N ALA A 55 19.29 4.91 -21.75
CA ALA A 55 20.41 4.81 -22.68
C ALA A 55 20.93 3.38 -22.80
N GLU A 56 21.10 2.68 -21.67
CA GLU A 56 21.71 1.34 -21.61
C GLU A 56 20.73 0.20 -21.90
N LEU A 57 19.50 0.27 -21.40
CA LEU A 57 18.51 -0.82 -21.50
C LEU A 57 17.40 -0.53 -22.52
N GLY A 58 17.36 0.69 -23.05
CA GLY A 58 16.37 1.13 -24.03
C GLY A 58 16.80 0.93 -25.49
N GLU A 59 17.72 0.02 -25.81
CA GLU A 59 18.19 -0.18 -27.19
C GLU A 59 17.05 -0.57 -28.17
N GLY A 60 15.96 -1.13 -27.67
CA GLY A 60 14.76 -1.45 -28.46
C GLY A 60 13.77 -0.30 -28.63
N LEU A 61 14.03 0.88 -28.03
CA LEU A 61 13.14 2.03 -28.07
C LEU A 61 13.68 3.13 -28.99
N THR A 62 12.78 3.72 -29.76
CA THR A 62 13.03 4.94 -30.54
C THR A 62 13.30 6.14 -29.62
N ALA A 63 13.85 7.21 -30.17
CA ALA A 63 14.11 8.44 -29.41
C ALA A 63 12.80 9.06 -28.90
N GLU A 64 11.75 8.98 -29.71
CA GLU A 64 10.41 9.45 -29.41
C GLU A 64 9.80 8.68 -28.23
N GLU A 65 9.88 7.33 -28.25
CA GLU A 65 9.38 6.49 -27.14
C GLU A 65 10.14 6.76 -25.83
N LYS A 66 11.47 6.96 -25.89
CA LYS A 66 12.25 7.33 -24.70
C LYS A 66 11.81 8.67 -24.14
N GLN A 67 11.55 9.66 -25.00
CA GLN A 67 11.08 10.97 -24.58
C GLN A 67 9.66 10.91 -24.00
N GLU A 68 8.79 10.07 -24.56
CA GLU A 68 7.45 9.82 -24.03
C GLU A 68 7.51 9.22 -22.63
N ILE A 69 8.35 8.19 -22.42
CA ILE A 69 8.56 7.59 -21.08
C ILE A 69 9.05 8.63 -20.07
N LEU A 70 10.03 9.47 -20.45
CA LEU A 70 10.53 10.53 -19.57
C LEU A 70 9.44 11.54 -19.22
N SER A 71 8.62 11.93 -20.21
CA SER A 71 7.54 12.91 -20.02
C SER A 71 6.44 12.33 -19.12
N LEU A 72 6.02 11.08 -19.36
CA LEU A 72 5.08 10.35 -18.52
C LEU A 72 5.60 10.19 -17.09
N TYR A 73 6.89 9.92 -16.92
CA TYR A 73 7.49 9.82 -15.60
C TYR A 73 7.53 11.17 -14.87
N GLN A 74 7.76 12.28 -15.58
CA GLN A 74 7.72 13.61 -14.98
C GLN A 74 6.29 14.05 -14.62
N GLU A 75 5.29 13.64 -15.40
CA GLU A 75 3.89 14.01 -15.20
C GLU A 75 3.21 13.15 -14.13
N SER A 76 3.44 11.84 -14.16
CA SER A 76 2.70 10.84 -13.36
C SER A 76 3.57 10.01 -12.42
N GLY A 77 4.90 10.18 -12.46
CA GLY A 77 5.81 9.49 -11.56
C GLY A 77 5.77 10.03 -10.13
N PRO A 78 6.45 9.35 -9.18
CA PRO A 78 6.53 9.80 -7.81
C PRO A 78 7.10 11.22 -7.71
N THR A 79 6.51 12.03 -6.84
CA THR A 79 7.04 13.37 -6.58
C THR A 79 8.40 13.26 -5.89
N ALA A 80 9.25 14.28 -6.04
CA ALA A 80 10.51 14.36 -5.31
C ALA A 80 10.34 14.42 -3.78
N ALA A 81 9.10 14.64 -3.31
CA ALA A 81 8.74 14.68 -1.90
C ALA A 81 8.18 13.34 -1.38
N SER A 82 8.04 12.34 -2.26
CA SER A 82 7.59 10.99 -1.90
C SER A 82 8.77 10.15 -1.41
N GLU A 83 8.67 9.70 -0.17
CA GLU A 83 9.70 8.90 0.50
C GLU A 83 9.07 7.67 1.14
N THR A 84 9.73 6.52 1.00
CA THR A 84 9.37 5.28 1.68
C THR A 84 10.33 4.98 2.83
N GLU A 85 9.78 4.67 4.00
CA GLU A 85 10.51 4.23 5.19
C GLU A 85 10.11 2.79 5.52
N VAL A 86 11.10 1.93 5.80
CA VAL A 86 10.84 0.63 6.44
C VAL A 86 11.15 0.76 7.92
N ARG A 87 10.24 0.31 8.79
CA ARG A 87 10.47 0.30 10.24
C ARG A 87 10.05 -0.99 10.92
N GLY A 88 10.72 -1.29 12.02
CA GLY A 88 10.45 -2.48 12.84
C GLY A 88 11.19 -3.73 12.37
N GLU A 89 11.53 -4.58 13.34
CA GLU A 89 12.22 -5.86 13.12
C GLU A 89 11.19 -6.99 12.98
N SER A 90 10.42 -7.22 14.05
CA SER A 90 9.52 -8.37 14.16
C SER A 90 8.13 -8.14 13.55
N ASN A 91 7.71 -6.88 13.42
CA ASN A 91 6.45 -6.47 12.80
C ASN A 91 6.76 -5.30 11.85
N PRO A 92 7.37 -5.59 10.69
CA PRO A 92 7.84 -4.55 9.78
C PRO A 92 6.65 -3.81 9.16
N LEU A 93 6.70 -2.48 9.18
CA LEU A 93 5.80 -1.61 8.44
C LEU A 93 6.59 -0.89 7.36
N VAL A 94 5.95 -0.72 6.21
CA VAL A 94 6.42 0.19 5.17
C VAL A 94 5.53 1.41 5.22
N LEU A 95 6.13 2.59 5.42
CA LEU A 95 5.44 3.86 5.54
C LEU A 95 5.82 4.73 4.35
N THR A 96 4.84 5.31 3.66
CA THR A 96 5.13 6.31 2.61
C THR A 96 4.72 7.67 3.12
N TYR A 97 5.63 8.62 2.92
CA TYR A 97 5.46 10.02 3.23
C TYR A 97 5.37 10.81 1.93
N ASP A 98 4.49 11.80 1.90
CA ASP A 98 4.51 12.85 0.89
C ASP A 98 4.76 14.17 1.60
N SER A 99 5.82 14.87 1.22
CA SER A 99 6.18 16.17 1.81
C SER A 99 6.32 16.11 3.34
N ASP A 100 7.01 15.08 3.84
CA ASP A 100 7.19 14.76 5.27
C ASP A 100 5.85 14.52 6.00
N ARG A 101 4.83 14.02 5.32
CA ARG A 101 3.53 13.67 5.92
C ARG A 101 3.18 12.23 5.62
N LEU A 102 2.93 11.43 6.65
CA LEU A 102 2.52 10.03 6.48
C LEU A 102 1.22 9.96 5.66
N VAL A 103 1.24 9.29 4.52
CA VAL A 103 0.10 9.14 3.61
C VAL A 103 -0.31 7.71 3.34
N GLU A 104 0.60 6.74 3.51
CA GLU A 104 0.33 5.32 3.28
C GLU A 104 1.02 4.47 4.33
N ILE A 105 0.37 3.35 4.68
CA ILE A 105 0.95 2.27 5.45
C ILE A 105 0.72 0.97 4.69
N LEU A 106 1.78 0.20 4.51
CA LEU A 106 1.76 -1.15 4.00
C LEU A 106 2.21 -2.11 5.10
N ALA A 107 1.49 -3.22 5.22
CA ALA A 107 1.84 -4.34 6.06
C ALA A 107 1.76 -5.65 5.26
N ASP A 108 2.68 -6.57 5.54
CA ASP A 108 2.66 -7.94 5.02
C ASP A 108 2.36 -8.94 6.15
N THR A 109 2.35 -10.23 5.80
CA THR A 109 2.09 -11.33 6.73
C THR A 109 3.04 -11.43 7.93
N LYS A 110 4.16 -10.70 7.95
CA LYS A 110 5.05 -10.64 9.12
C LYS A 110 4.43 -9.82 10.26
N VAL A 111 3.47 -8.93 9.97
CA VAL A 111 2.76 -8.13 10.98
C VAL A 111 1.59 -8.94 11.58
N ARG A 112 1.91 -9.95 12.39
CA ARG A 112 0.91 -10.89 12.96
C ARG A 112 -0.11 -10.25 13.89
N SER A 113 0.20 -9.08 14.41
CA SER A 113 -0.66 -8.35 15.35
C SER A 113 -1.64 -7.39 14.66
N LEU A 114 -1.59 -7.28 13.32
CA LEU A 114 -2.43 -6.34 12.57
C LEU A 114 -3.90 -6.74 12.66
N LYS A 115 -4.71 -5.79 13.14
CA LYS A 115 -6.15 -5.96 13.32
C LYS A 115 -6.93 -4.97 12.48
N TYR A 116 -8.07 -5.43 11.98
CA TYR A 116 -9.15 -4.56 11.56
C TYR A 116 -10.33 -4.82 12.47
N ARG A 117 -10.76 -3.80 13.24
CA ARG A 117 -11.75 -3.96 14.33
C ARG A 117 -11.38 -5.11 15.30
N ASP A 118 -12.09 -6.22 15.23
CA ASP A 118 -11.96 -7.41 16.09
C ASP A 118 -11.23 -8.58 15.42
N ILE A 119 -11.01 -8.54 14.10
CA ILE A 119 -10.32 -9.61 13.36
C ILE A 119 -8.83 -9.38 13.20
N VAL A 120 -8.04 -10.47 13.11
CA VAL A 120 -6.61 -10.44 12.81
C VAL A 120 -6.42 -10.65 11.31
N VAL A 121 -5.94 -9.62 10.61
CA VAL A 121 -6.01 -9.51 9.14
C VAL A 121 -5.36 -10.68 8.41
N PHE A 122 -4.22 -11.18 8.90
CA PHE A 122 -3.45 -12.23 8.21
C PHE A 122 -3.68 -13.65 8.76
N GLU A 123 -4.46 -13.80 9.83
CA GLU A 123 -4.78 -15.11 10.42
C GLU A 123 -6.20 -15.58 10.06
N GLU A 124 -7.10 -14.65 9.76
CA GLU A 124 -8.45 -14.98 9.27
C GLU A 124 -8.42 -15.50 7.82
N SER A 125 -9.49 -16.21 7.46
CA SER A 125 -9.77 -16.60 6.07
C SER A 125 -9.85 -15.34 5.18
N PRO A 126 -9.18 -15.31 4.02
CA PRO A 126 -9.13 -14.11 3.17
C PRO A 126 -10.49 -13.59 2.73
N ARG A 127 -11.42 -14.50 2.43
CA ARG A 127 -12.80 -14.14 2.07
C ARG A 127 -13.53 -13.52 3.24
N ASP A 128 -13.30 -14.01 4.46
CA ASP A 128 -13.94 -13.46 5.66
C ASP A 128 -13.37 -12.09 6.01
N VAL A 129 -12.08 -11.84 5.78
CA VAL A 129 -11.47 -10.51 5.89
C VAL A 129 -12.13 -9.51 4.93
N ILE A 130 -12.22 -9.88 3.64
CA ILE A 130 -12.84 -9.02 2.60
C ILE A 130 -14.31 -8.75 2.92
N LYS A 131 -15.06 -9.80 3.29
CA LYS A 131 -16.47 -9.66 3.68
C LYS A 131 -16.64 -8.76 4.90
N HIS A 132 -15.84 -8.97 5.93
CA HIS A 132 -15.89 -8.15 7.14
C HIS A 132 -15.57 -6.68 6.85
N LEU A 133 -14.57 -6.40 6.01
CA LEU A 133 -14.28 -5.05 5.53
C LEU A 133 -15.47 -4.45 4.79
N ALA A 134 -16.02 -5.17 3.81
CA ALA A 134 -17.16 -4.70 3.02
C ALA A 134 -18.39 -4.36 3.88
N ASP A 135 -18.75 -5.28 4.78
CA ASP A 135 -19.91 -5.12 5.66
C ASP A 135 -19.74 -3.91 6.60
N THR A 136 -18.54 -3.72 7.14
CA THR A 136 -18.29 -2.68 8.15
C THR A 136 -17.92 -1.32 7.59
N LEU A 137 -17.42 -1.25 6.35
CA LEU A 137 -17.21 -0.03 5.59
C LEU A 137 -18.49 0.41 4.84
N GLY A 138 -19.43 -0.51 4.62
CA GLY A 138 -20.60 -0.27 3.77
C GLY A 138 -20.23 -0.09 2.31
N GLU A 139 -19.16 -0.76 1.87
CA GLU A 139 -18.54 -0.56 0.57
C GLU A 139 -18.47 -1.89 -0.20
N LYS A 140 -18.79 -1.84 -1.50
CA LYS A 140 -18.61 -3.00 -2.38
C LYS A 140 -17.15 -3.03 -2.87
N PRO A 141 -16.39 -4.09 -2.58
CA PRO A 141 -15.03 -4.23 -3.08
C PRO A 141 -15.03 -4.39 -4.59
N LEU A 142 -13.96 -3.90 -5.20
CA LEU A 142 -13.61 -4.16 -6.58
C LEU A 142 -12.42 -5.12 -6.61
N ILE A 143 -12.25 -5.85 -7.72
CA ILE A 143 -11.13 -6.77 -7.91
C ILE A 143 -10.55 -6.62 -9.31
N LEU A 144 -9.23 -6.73 -9.40
CA LEU A 144 -8.46 -6.87 -10.63
C LEU A 144 -7.31 -7.85 -10.37
N ASN A 145 -7.31 -8.98 -11.09
CA ASN A 145 -6.36 -10.07 -10.90
C ASN A 145 -6.33 -10.57 -9.42
N GLU A 146 -5.27 -10.27 -8.67
CA GLU A 146 -5.07 -10.61 -7.26
C GLU A 146 -5.21 -9.43 -6.28
N GLU A 147 -5.58 -8.24 -6.77
CA GLU A 147 -5.79 -7.05 -5.94
C GLU A 147 -7.29 -6.80 -5.71
N VAL A 148 -7.69 -6.70 -4.44
CA VAL A 148 -9.02 -6.27 -4.00
C VAL A 148 -8.94 -4.85 -3.47
N ALA A 149 -9.73 -3.95 -4.05
CA ALA A 149 -9.76 -2.54 -3.70
C ALA A 149 -11.08 -2.17 -2.99
N PHE A 150 -10.96 -1.29 -2.00
CA PHE A 150 -12.04 -0.52 -1.39
C PHE A 150 -11.79 0.97 -1.68
N PRO A 151 -12.12 1.46 -2.89
CA PRO A 151 -11.74 2.79 -3.36
C PRO A 151 -12.25 3.94 -2.50
N ALA A 152 -13.46 3.85 -1.95
CA ALA A 152 -14.02 4.91 -1.12
C ALA A 152 -13.29 5.05 0.21
N ASN A 153 -12.60 3.99 0.67
CA ASN A 153 -11.84 3.97 1.92
C ASN A 153 -10.32 3.88 1.75
N PHE A 154 -9.83 3.84 0.50
CA PHE A 154 -8.42 3.78 0.12
C PHE A 154 -7.69 2.59 0.75
N ILE A 155 -8.31 1.41 0.72
CA ILE A 155 -7.73 0.15 1.22
C ILE A 155 -7.58 -0.81 0.04
N PHE A 156 -6.43 -1.45 -0.04
CA PHE A 156 -6.08 -2.40 -1.10
C PHE A 156 -5.50 -3.66 -0.44
N LEU A 157 -5.99 -4.83 -0.84
CA LEU A 157 -5.52 -6.13 -0.36
C LEU A 157 -4.95 -6.88 -1.56
N PHE A 158 -3.72 -7.37 -1.43
CA PHE A 158 -3.05 -8.11 -2.49
C PHE A 158 -2.90 -9.59 -2.08
N GLU A 159 -3.15 -10.52 -3.01
CA GLU A 159 -2.99 -11.98 -2.82
C GLU A 159 -3.86 -12.59 -1.70
N PHE A 160 -4.91 -11.87 -1.27
CA PHE A 160 -5.95 -12.44 -0.42
C PHE A 160 -6.81 -13.40 -1.23
N VAL A 161 -7.25 -12.95 -2.40
CA VAL A 161 -7.98 -13.72 -3.39
C VAL A 161 -7.46 -13.38 -4.77
N ARG A 162 -7.70 -14.26 -5.73
CA ARG A 162 -7.40 -14.03 -7.14
C ARG A 162 -8.57 -14.44 -8.02
N GLU A 163 -8.68 -13.81 -9.16
CA GLU A 163 -9.65 -14.18 -10.18
C GLU A 163 -9.39 -15.60 -10.71
N ALA A 164 -10.45 -16.42 -10.74
CA ALA A 164 -10.40 -17.78 -11.26
C ALA A 164 -11.65 -18.03 -12.14
N GLY A 165 -11.70 -17.34 -13.27
CA GLY A 165 -12.85 -17.36 -14.16
C GLY A 165 -14.04 -16.59 -13.57
N SER A 166 -15.17 -17.29 -13.34
CA SER A 166 -16.38 -16.71 -12.76
C SER A 166 -16.44 -16.76 -11.23
N ILE A 167 -15.43 -17.34 -10.59
CA ILE A 167 -15.28 -17.45 -9.14
C ILE A 167 -13.93 -16.84 -8.69
N TYR A 168 -13.70 -16.80 -7.38
CA TYR A 168 -12.45 -16.33 -6.78
C TYR A 168 -11.73 -17.50 -6.13
N ALA A 169 -10.45 -17.69 -6.42
CA ALA A 169 -9.60 -18.61 -5.67
C ALA A 169 -8.90 -17.87 -4.54
N GLU A 170 -8.40 -18.59 -3.54
CA GLU A 170 -7.48 -18.02 -2.55
C GLU A 170 -6.16 -17.64 -3.25
N GLY A 171 -5.60 -16.48 -2.88
CA GLY A 171 -4.29 -16.04 -3.33
C GLY A 171 -3.14 -16.63 -2.49
N SER A 172 -1.93 -16.25 -2.82
CA SER A 172 -0.69 -16.70 -2.17
C SER A 172 -0.63 -16.23 -0.72
N ARG A 173 -0.63 -17.18 0.22
CA ARG A 173 -0.55 -16.85 1.65
C ARG A 173 0.74 -16.10 2.03
N THR A 174 1.86 -16.36 1.37
CA THR A 174 3.14 -15.72 1.70
C THR A 174 3.23 -14.29 1.18
N ASP A 175 2.49 -13.98 0.12
CA ASP A 175 2.63 -12.72 -0.62
C ASP A 175 1.52 -11.73 -0.26
N ARG A 176 0.65 -12.09 0.69
CA ARG A 176 -0.41 -11.23 1.20
C ARG A 176 0.14 -9.95 1.78
N SER A 177 -0.44 -8.86 1.33
CA SER A 177 -0.22 -7.54 1.91
C SER A 177 -1.52 -6.74 1.91
N ILE A 178 -1.56 -5.74 2.79
CA ILE A 178 -2.61 -4.75 2.83
C ILE A 178 -1.97 -3.37 2.84
N ILE A 179 -2.53 -2.50 2.03
CA ILE A 179 -2.18 -1.10 1.91
C ILE A 179 -3.40 -0.29 2.31
N TRP A 180 -3.20 0.76 3.10
CA TRP A 180 -4.23 1.76 3.32
C TRP A 180 -3.66 3.16 3.35
N ARG A 181 -4.44 4.11 2.85
CA ARG A 181 -3.98 5.47 2.55
C ARG A 181 -4.86 6.55 3.17
N SER A 182 -4.32 7.75 3.25
CA SER A 182 -5.03 8.97 3.63
C SER A 182 -5.85 9.57 2.49
N ARG A 183 -5.44 9.29 1.25
CA ARG A 183 -6.01 9.84 0.01
C ARG A 183 -5.98 8.79 -1.11
N PRO A 184 -6.69 9.01 -2.24
CA PRO A 184 -6.65 8.10 -3.38
C PRO A 184 -5.21 7.77 -3.82
N ARG A 185 -5.03 6.58 -4.41
CA ARG A 185 -3.75 6.18 -5.00
C ARG A 185 -3.52 6.98 -6.28
N GLU A 186 -2.48 7.81 -6.30
CA GLU A 186 -2.03 8.53 -7.49
C GLU A 186 -1.12 7.59 -8.31
N GLY A 187 -1.22 7.63 -9.64
CA GLY A 187 -0.40 6.79 -10.53
C GLY A 187 -0.65 5.27 -10.40
N GLY A 188 -1.73 4.86 -9.74
CA GLY A 188 -2.18 3.46 -9.70
C GLY A 188 -2.94 3.06 -10.96
N VAL A 189 -3.25 1.77 -11.09
CA VAL A 189 -4.13 1.26 -12.16
C VAL A 189 -5.48 1.97 -12.08
N ASP A 190 -6.05 2.31 -13.24
CA ASP A 190 -7.35 2.97 -13.29
C ASP A 190 -8.42 2.06 -12.67
N LEU A 191 -9.21 2.62 -11.74
CA LEU A 191 -10.32 1.93 -11.11
C LEU A 191 -11.38 1.47 -12.12
N SER A 192 -11.42 2.06 -13.32
CA SER A 192 -12.30 1.62 -14.42
C SER A 192 -11.95 0.23 -14.95
N GLU A 193 -10.71 -0.24 -14.73
CA GLU A 193 -10.28 -1.60 -15.09
C GLU A 193 -10.74 -2.66 -14.08
N TYR A 194 -11.08 -2.25 -12.86
CA TYR A 194 -11.53 -3.15 -11.82
C TYR A 194 -13.01 -3.51 -12.00
N LYS A 195 -13.36 -4.75 -11.65
CA LYS A 195 -14.75 -5.20 -11.68
C LYS A 195 -15.32 -5.34 -10.27
N PRO A 196 -16.64 -5.11 -10.07
CA PRO A 196 -17.28 -5.37 -8.79
C PRO A 196 -17.08 -6.82 -8.35
N MET A 197 -16.56 -7.01 -7.14
CA MET A 197 -16.39 -8.33 -6.56
C MET A 197 -17.70 -8.84 -5.97
N LYS A 198 -18.04 -10.11 -6.24
CA LYS A 198 -19.17 -10.79 -5.60
C LYS A 198 -18.70 -11.41 -4.29
N ILE A 199 -19.23 -10.93 -3.17
CA ILE A 199 -18.93 -11.45 -1.82
C ILE A 199 -19.93 -12.56 -1.46
#